data_AF-A0A530YMG7-F1
#
_entry.id   AF-A0A530YMG7-F1
#
_cell.length_a   1.000
_cell.length_b   1.000
_cell.length_c   1.000
_cell.angle_alpha   90.00
_cell.angle_beta   90.00
_cell.angle_gamma   90.00
#
_symmetry.space_group_name_H-M   'P 1'
#
loop_
_entity.id
_entity.type
_entity.pdbx_description
1 polymer ?
#
loop_
_entity_poly.entity_id
_entity_poly.type
_entity_poly.pdbx_seq_one_letter_code
_entity_poly.pdbx_strand_id
1 'polypeptide(L)'
;MSVQIKAALIVAGAILPATAMYLCFSPYQSCVRAYPLYRKRRTDAPLPRGTERLQVRKLVAIALALMPVTSAFASDTPGTVYVQNTNEKSAITAHCDLPVAGELKCHFTQMTVSKPDDTQAETRIANQIANLLKAPASELKGCDSYPAILDALEAGKAPPDVTDKKAFDDNWGKQPPEAKADTIKILKALAGFCTARDRASAEAMARAGEELDSATCRISNWTFDRTFTYNVAAKRWQSTVQNTDSCGTIDYGEFSRPPELKNESVLWNYMAKTIVTNPNGKNYFDQSCSTTDQTEHRYTWQTGKFYANCRYLQLSP
;
A
#
# COMPACT_ATOMS: atom_id res chain seq x y z
N MET A 1 -28.53 14.51 -10.13
CA MET A 1 -27.83 15.73 -10.61
C MET A 1 -26.56 15.29 -11.32
N SER A 2 -26.40 15.55 -12.63
CA SER A 2 -25.28 14.97 -13.41
C SER A 2 -23.93 15.53 -12.97
N VAL A 3 -22.86 14.76 -13.18
CA VAL A 3 -21.47 15.15 -12.85
C VAL A 3 -21.09 16.49 -13.50
N GLN A 4 -21.64 16.78 -14.69
CA GLN A 4 -21.42 18.05 -15.39
C GLN A 4 -22.06 19.25 -14.68
N ILE A 5 -23.22 19.07 -14.03
CA ILE A 5 -23.88 20.14 -13.26
C ILE A 5 -23.10 20.43 -11.97
N LYS A 6 -22.51 19.40 -11.33
CA LYS A 6 -21.63 19.59 -10.16
C LYS A 6 -20.35 20.33 -10.52
N ALA A 7 -19.71 19.98 -11.64
CA ALA A 7 -18.50 20.67 -12.11
C ALA A 7 -18.79 22.15 -12.47
N ALA A 8 -19.92 22.41 -13.14
CA ALA A 8 -20.33 23.78 -13.47
C ALA A 8 -20.61 24.64 -12.23
N LEU A 9 -21.21 24.07 -11.19
CA LEU A 9 -21.48 24.77 -9.92
C LEU A 9 -20.19 25.06 -9.12
N ILE A 10 -19.21 24.16 -9.16
CA ILE A 10 -17.90 24.37 -8.51
C ILE A 10 -17.13 25.49 -9.21
N VAL A 11 -17.13 25.52 -10.54
CA VAL A 11 -16.46 26.56 -11.33
C VAL A 11 -17.15 27.93 -11.14
N ALA A 12 -18.49 27.96 -11.16
CA ALA A 12 -19.24 29.19 -10.89
C ALA A 12 -19.02 29.72 -9.46
N GLY A 13 -18.89 28.82 -8.48
CA GLY A 13 -18.60 29.16 -7.08
C GLY A 13 -17.21 29.78 -6.86
N ALA A 14 -16.23 29.47 -7.71
CA ALA A 14 -14.88 30.04 -7.63
C ALA A 14 -14.75 31.40 -8.37
N ILE A 15 -15.47 31.59 -9.48
CA ILE A 15 -15.34 32.80 -10.33
C ILE A 15 -15.98 34.03 -9.67
N LEU A 16 -17.14 33.87 -9.02
CA LEU A 16 -17.85 34.98 -8.39
C LEU A 16 -17.05 35.69 -7.27
N PRO A 17 -16.44 34.99 -6.30
CA PRO A 17 -15.63 35.64 -5.26
C PRO A 17 -14.33 36.24 -5.81
N ALA A 18 -13.69 35.61 -6.80
CA ALA A 18 -12.49 36.15 -7.43
C ALA A 18 -12.77 37.47 -8.18
N THR A 19 -13.91 37.56 -8.88
CA THR A 19 -14.32 38.77 -9.59
C THR A 19 -14.70 39.89 -8.61
N ALA A 20 -15.34 39.56 -7.48
CA ALA A 20 -15.65 40.51 -6.42
C ALA A 20 -14.39 41.06 -5.73
N MET A 21 -13.40 40.20 -5.45
CA MET A 21 -12.10 40.65 -4.92
C MET A 21 -11.35 41.54 -5.92
N TYR A 22 -11.35 41.20 -7.21
CA TYR A 22 -10.70 42.01 -8.22
C TYR A 22 -11.33 43.42 -8.34
N LEU A 23 -12.66 43.52 -8.25
CA LEU A 23 -13.35 44.82 -8.29
C LEU A 23 -13.15 45.64 -7.00
N CYS A 24 -13.03 45.00 -5.84
CA CYS A 24 -12.86 45.68 -4.56
C CYS A 24 -11.40 46.07 -4.22
N PHE A 25 -10.42 45.34 -4.76
CA PHE A 25 -9.00 45.52 -4.43
C PHE A 25 -8.12 45.92 -5.63
N SER A 26 -8.72 46.22 -6.78
CA SER A 26 -7.96 46.71 -7.94
C SER A 26 -7.23 48.02 -7.58
N PRO A 27 -5.89 48.08 -7.74
CA PRO A 27 -5.08 49.25 -7.39
C PRO A 27 -5.43 50.51 -8.21
N TYR A 28 -6.25 50.39 -9.25
CA TYR A 28 -6.69 51.51 -10.08
C TYR A 28 -7.60 52.51 -9.35
N GLN A 29 -8.22 52.17 -8.22
CA GLN A 29 -9.01 53.14 -7.44
C GLN A 29 -8.17 54.07 -6.54
N SER A 30 -6.87 53.80 -6.35
CA SER A 30 -6.03 54.57 -5.41
C SER A 30 -5.23 55.72 -6.05
N CYS A 31 -5.24 55.90 -7.37
CA CYS A 31 -4.39 56.88 -8.06
C CYS A 31 -5.01 58.26 -8.35
N VAL A 32 -6.23 58.58 -7.88
CA VAL A 32 -6.87 59.88 -8.16
C VAL A 32 -7.15 60.68 -6.89
N ARG A 33 -6.13 60.92 -6.05
CA ARG A 33 -6.15 62.00 -5.02
C ARG A 33 -4.78 62.20 -4.35
N ALA A 34 -3.83 62.80 -5.07
CA ALA A 34 -2.66 63.42 -4.44
C ALA A 34 -2.26 64.69 -5.20
N TYR A 35 -2.92 65.80 -4.89
CA TYR A 35 -2.40 67.15 -5.12
C TYR A 35 -2.58 67.95 -3.83
N PRO A 36 -1.51 68.46 -3.20
CA PRO A 36 -1.62 69.35 -2.06
C PRO A 36 -1.73 70.79 -2.57
N LEU A 37 -2.93 71.36 -2.60
CA LEU A 37 -3.10 72.81 -2.71
C LEU A 37 -3.35 73.40 -1.32
N TYR A 38 -2.37 74.19 -0.91
CA TYR A 38 -2.36 75.13 0.20
C TYR A 38 -3.65 75.97 0.20
N ARG A 39 -4.53 75.82 1.20
CA ARG A 39 -5.67 76.74 1.38
C ARG A 39 -5.98 77.05 2.84
N LYS A 40 -6.06 78.36 3.05
CA LYS A 40 -6.22 79.15 4.27
C LYS A 40 -7.58 78.90 4.96
N ARG A 41 -7.56 78.90 6.30
CA ARG A 41 -8.73 78.86 7.21
C ARG A 41 -9.85 79.82 6.79
N ARG A 42 -11.09 79.32 6.77
CA ARG A 42 -12.33 80.08 7.06
C ARG A 42 -13.41 79.16 7.62
N THR A 43 -13.79 79.47 8.86
CA THR A 43 -15.14 79.53 9.46
C THR A 43 -16.26 78.62 8.92
N ASP A 44 -16.74 77.77 9.84
CA ASP A 44 -18.14 77.50 10.19
C ASP A 44 -19.14 77.25 9.05
N ALA A 45 -19.40 75.97 8.81
CA ALA A 45 -20.62 75.51 8.13
C ALA A 45 -21.17 74.26 8.85
N PRO A 46 -22.51 74.08 8.91
CA PRO A 46 -23.13 72.99 9.66
C PRO A 46 -23.01 71.64 8.93
N LEU A 47 -22.81 70.58 9.70
CA LEU A 47 -22.71 69.19 9.26
C LEU A 47 -23.98 68.70 8.54
N PRO A 48 -23.87 68.06 7.36
CA PRO A 48 -24.99 67.41 6.71
C PRO A 48 -25.31 66.07 7.41
N ARG A 49 -26.51 65.99 8.00
CA ARG A 49 -27.12 64.73 8.49
C ARG A 49 -27.51 63.87 7.29
N GLY A 50 -26.70 62.89 6.92
CA GLY A 50 -27.06 61.98 5.82
C GLY A 50 -26.17 60.76 5.58
N THR A 51 -25.13 60.53 6.39
CA THR A 51 -24.09 59.53 6.10
C THR A 51 -24.12 58.27 6.98
N GLU A 52 -25.09 58.12 7.88
CA GLU A 52 -25.15 56.95 8.78
C GLU A 52 -25.68 55.68 8.10
N ARG A 53 -26.56 55.79 7.09
CA ARG A 53 -27.14 54.59 6.44
C ARG A 53 -26.19 53.86 5.49
N LEU A 54 -25.16 54.53 4.97
CA LEU A 54 -24.23 53.93 4.00
C LEU A 54 -23.08 53.17 4.67
N GLN A 55 -22.69 53.58 5.89
CA GLN A 55 -21.63 52.94 6.68
C GLN A 55 -22.07 51.57 7.24
N VAL A 56 -23.32 51.46 7.71
CA VAL A 56 -23.87 50.21 8.26
C VAL A 56 -23.98 49.10 7.20
N ARG A 57 -24.35 49.44 5.95
CA ARG A 57 -24.44 48.45 4.86
C ARG A 57 -23.09 47.88 4.42
N LYS A 58 -22.01 48.67 4.47
CA LYS A 58 -20.66 48.18 4.15
C LYS A 58 -20.09 47.28 5.25
N LEU A 59 -20.37 47.59 6.52
CA LEU A 59 -19.95 46.76 7.65
C LEU A 59 -20.69 45.41 7.69
N VAL A 60 -21.98 45.37 7.36
CA VAL A 60 -22.76 44.12 7.28
C VAL A 60 -22.27 43.22 6.13
N ALA A 61 -21.94 43.79 4.96
CA ALA A 61 -21.42 43.01 3.83
C ALA A 61 -20.02 42.41 4.12
N ILE A 62 -19.15 43.13 4.84
CA ILE A 62 -17.84 42.63 5.27
C ILE A 62 -17.99 41.57 6.36
N ALA A 63 -18.94 41.73 7.30
CA ALA A 63 -19.21 40.74 8.34
C ALA A 63 -19.82 39.43 7.80
N LEU A 64 -20.65 39.49 6.75
CA LEU A 64 -21.17 38.32 6.05
C LEU A 64 -20.11 37.63 5.16
N ALA A 65 -19.13 38.38 4.63
CA ALA A 65 -18.00 37.81 3.89
C ALA A 65 -16.91 37.20 4.81
N LEU A 66 -16.93 37.55 6.11
CA LEU A 66 -16.06 36.99 7.15
C LEU A 66 -16.73 35.89 7.97
N MET A 67 -17.98 35.49 7.65
CA MET A 67 -18.54 34.27 8.22
C MET A 67 -17.69 33.08 7.74
N PRO A 68 -17.24 32.25 8.68
CA PRO A 68 -15.94 31.60 8.62
C PRO A 68 -15.94 30.47 7.60
N VAL A 69 -14.99 30.53 6.65
CA VAL A 69 -14.59 29.38 5.82
C VAL A 69 -13.70 28.42 6.62
N THR A 70 -13.70 28.46 7.95
CA THR A 70 -12.67 27.84 8.79
C THR A 70 -13.27 26.98 9.91
N SER A 71 -14.08 26.01 9.52
CA SER A 71 -13.97 24.69 10.15
C SER A 71 -13.40 23.74 9.10
N ALA A 72 -12.13 23.97 8.75
CA ALA A 72 -11.26 22.86 8.42
C ALA A 72 -11.19 22.02 9.69
N PHE A 73 -12.20 21.18 9.91
CA PHE A 73 -12.05 20.04 10.78
C PHE A 73 -10.83 19.33 10.21
N ALA A 74 -9.69 19.42 10.91
CA ALA A 74 -8.65 18.41 10.75
C ALA A 74 -9.40 17.10 10.97
N SER A 75 -9.78 16.45 9.87
CA SER A 75 -10.81 15.43 9.95
C SER A 75 -10.21 14.31 10.79
N ASP A 76 -10.89 13.94 11.87
CA ASP A 76 -10.43 12.87 12.75
C ASP A 76 -10.72 11.50 12.11
N THR A 77 -10.39 11.41 10.82
CA THR A 77 -10.70 10.33 9.89
C THR A 77 -9.41 10.01 9.16
N PRO A 78 -8.94 8.75 9.15
CA PRO A 78 -7.87 8.37 8.27
C PRO A 78 -8.30 8.61 6.82
N GLY A 79 -7.42 9.21 6.02
CA GLY A 79 -7.57 9.32 4.56
C GLY A 79 -6.83 8.17 3.89
N THR A 80 -5.61 8.44 3.44
CA THR A 80 -4.65 7.40 3.04
C THR A 80 -3.71 7.10 4.22
N VAL A 81 -3.59 5.82 4.58
CA VAL A 81 -2.72 5.35 5.64
C VAL A 81 -1.70 4.38 5.04
N TYR A 82 -0.42 4.61 5.32
CA TYR A 82 0.66 3.67 5.01
C TYR A 82 1.37 3.30 6.30
N VAL A 83 1.37 2.02 6.64
CA VAL A 83 1.91 1.49 7.90
C VAL A 83 2.59 0.15 7.65
N GLN A 84 3.62 -0.16 8.43
CA GLN A 84 4.31 -1.46 8.35
C GLN A 84 4.16 -2.20 9.67
N ASN A 85 4.13 -3.53 9.57
CA ASN A 85 4.02 -4.41 10.72
C ASN A 85 5.31 -4.31 11.56
N THR A 86 5.14 -4.35 12.87
CA THR A 86 6.23 -4.23 13.85
C THR A 86 7.03 -5.51 14.03
N ASN A 87 6.44 -6.67 13.73
CA ASN A 87 7.04 -7.98 13.96
C ASN A 87 7.24 -8.78 12.67
N GLU A 88 6.50 -8.45 11.61
CA GLU A 88 6.55 -9.15 10.33
C GLU A 88 7.05 -8.26 9.21
N LYS A 89 7.54 -8.90 8.15
CA LYS A 89 7.90 -8.24 6.89
C LYS A 89 6.65 -7.96 6.06
N SER A 90 5.69 -7.22 6.62
CA SER A 90 4.43 -6.87 5.96
C SER A 90 4.13 -5.38 6.08
N ALA A 91 3.42 -4.86 5.09
CA ALA A 91 2.99 -3.47 5.03
C ALA A 91 1.55 -3.37 4.55
N ILE A 92 0.83 -2.38 5.04
CA ILE A 92 -0.55 -2.11 4.70
C ILE A 92 -0.66 -0.69 4.17
N THR A 93 -1.33 -0.56 3.03
CA THR A 93 -1.88 0.70 2.55
C THR A 93 -3.39 0.65 2.69
N ALA A 94 -3.99 1.62 3.35
CA ALA A 94 -5.44 1.76 3.43
C ALA A 94 -5.86 3.08 2.78
N HIS A 95 -6.90 3.04 1.95
CA HIS A 95 -7.56 4.21 1.39
C HIS A 95 -8.97 4.28 1.93
N CYS A 96 -9.27 5.28 2.73
CA CYS A 96 -10.56 5.43 3.37
C CYS A 96 -11.38 6.55 2.73
N ASP A 97 -12.66 6.25 2.49
CA ASP A 97 -13.65 7.21 2.03
C ASP A 97 -14.01 8.21 3.14
N LEU A 98 -14.64 9.33 2.78
CA LEU A 98 -15.22 10.21 3.78
C LEU A 98 -16.34 9.48 4.55
N PRO A 99 -16.42 9.58 5.89
CA PRO A 99 -17.45 8.88 6.64
C PRO A 99 -18.86 9.28 6.22
N VAL A 100 -19.74 8.29 6.11
CA VAL A 100 -21.18 8.48 5.85
C VAL A 100 -21.95 7.80 6.98
N ALA A 101 -22.88 8.53 7.61
CA ALA A 101 -23.68 8.03 8.73
C ALA A 101 -22.86 7.45 9.91
N GLY A 102 -21.65 7.97 10.16
CA GLY A 102 -20.78 7.50 11.24
C GLY A 102 -19.95 6.25 10.89
N GLU A 103 -20.04 5.77 9.66
CA GLU A 103 -19.27 4.65 9.15
C GLU A 103 -18.15 5.14 8.22
N LEU A 104 -16.96 4.58 8.40
CA LEU A 104 -15.78 4.83 7.58
C LEU A 104 -15.46 3.57 6.79
N LYS A 105 -15.61 3.62 5.47
CA LYS A 105 -15.23 2.52 4.59
C LYS A 105 -13.77 2.69 4.15
N CYS A 106 -12.99 1.63 4.25
CA CYS A 106 -11.58 1.62 3.87
C CYS A 106 -11.25 0.43 2.97
N HIS A 107 -10.43 0.69 1.97
CA HIS A 107 -9.90 -0.26 0.99
C HIS A 107 -8.44 -0.53 1.30
N PHE A 108 -8.12 -1.77 1.66
CA PHE A 108 -6.79 -2.18 2.08
C PHE A 108 -6.06 -2.88 0.93
N THR A 109 -4.76 -2.64 0.88
CA THR A 109 -3.79 -3.45 0.13
C THR A 109 -2.69 -3.82 1.12
N GLN A 110 -2.62 -5.10 1.45
CA GLN A 110 -1.57 -5.68 2.28
C GLN A 110 -0.54 -6.35 1.39
N MET A 111 0.73 -6.01 1.60
CA MET A 111 1.86 -6.66 0.99
C MET A 111 2.64 -7.40 2.08
N THR A 112 2.91 -8.67 1.88
CA THR A 112 3.75 -9.48 2.76
C THR A 112 4.94 -10.00 1.97
N VAL A 113 6.13 -9.86 2.54
CA VAL A 113 7.38 -10.40 2.01
C VAL A 113 7.78 -11.60 2.84
N SER A 114 7.70 -12.78 2.25
CA SER A 114 8.08 -14.04 2.88
C SER A 114 9.34 -14.62 2.24
N LYS A 115 10.08 -15.38 3.04
CA LYS A 115 11.23 -16.17 2.62
C LYS A 115 11.11 -17.53 3.34
N PRO A 116 11.57 -18.65 2.74
CA PRO A 116 11.71 -19.90 3.47
C PRO A 116 12.46 -19.73 4.80
N ASP A 117 12.04 -20.48 5.81
CA ASP A 117 12.74 -20.53 7.10
C ASP A 117 14.06 -21.29 6.92
N ASP A 118 15.18 -20.58 7.10
CA ASP A 118 16.54 -21.12 6.95
C ASP A 118 16.81 -22.26 7.96
N THR A 119 16.13 -22.28 9.12
CA THR A 119 16.29 -23.34 10.13
C THR A 119 15.71 -24.69 9.68
N GLN A 120 14.85 -24.67 8.67
CA GLN A 120 14.22 -25.87 8.09
C GLN A 120 14.88 -26.32 6.78
N ALA A 121 15.97 -25.67 6.35
CA ALA A 121 16.62 -25.95 5.06
C ALA A 121 17.04 -27.42 4.90
N GLU A 122 17.74 -28.00 5.90
CA GLU A 122 18.20 -29.39 5.80
C GLU A 122 17.03 -30.40 5.78
N THR A 123 15.92 -30.11 6.46
CA THR A 123 14.70 -30.92 6.38
C THR A 123 14.09 -30.87 4.98
N ARG A 124 14.01 -29.68 4.36
CA ARG A 124 13.55 -29.53 2.97
C ARG A 124 14.46 -30.26 1.98
N ILE A 125 15.77 -30.12 2.12
CA ILE A 125 16.77 -30.82 1.29
C ILE A 125 16.58 -32.34 1.42
N ALA A 126 16.49 -32.87 2.65
CA ALA A 126 16.30 -34.30 2.88
C ALA A 126 15.01 -34.84 2.24
N ASN A 127 13.91 -34.09 2.35
CA ASN A 127 12.63 -34.43 1.73
C ASN A 127 12.72 -34.38 0.20
N GLN A 128 13.37 -33.37 -0.37
CA GLN A 128 13.59 -33.27 -1.82
C GLN A 128 14.42 -34.44 -2.34
N ILE A 129 15.52 -34.81 -1.67
CA ILE A 129 16.33 -35.99 -2.04
C ILE A 129 15.46 -37.25 -2.05
N ALA A 130 14.66 -37.47 -1.00
CA ALA A 130 13.78 -38.63 -0.91
C ALA A 130 12.74 -38.67 -2.04
N ASN A 131 12.19 -37.51 -2.42
CA ASN A 131 11.23 -37.40 -3.51
C ASN A 131 11.89 -37.62 -4.88
N LEU A 132 13.04 -37.00 -5.14
CA LEU A 132 13.79 -37.15 -6.38
C LEU A 132 14.17 -38.61 -6.64
N LEU A 133 14.62 -39.33 -5.62
CA LEU A 133 14.98 -40.75 -5.74
C LEU A 133 13.77 -41.68 -5.95
N LYS A 134 12.57 -41.25 -5.56
CA LYS A 134 11.32 -42.00 -5.80
C LYS A 134 10.64 -41.65 -7.12
N ALA A 135 11.02 -40.54 -7.75
CA ALA A 135 10.38 -40.06 -8.97
C ALA A 135 10.52 -41.08 -10.11
N PRO A 136 9.39 -41.50 -10.74
CA PRO A 136 9.45 -42.37 -11.91
C PRO A 136 10.11 -41.66 -13.09
N ALA A 137 10.72 -42.42 -14.00
CA ALA A 137 11.37 -41.86 -15.20
C ALA A 137 10.42 -40.99 -16.06
N SER A 138 9.11 -41.26 -16.00
CA SER A 138 8.07 -40.48 -16.68
C SER A 138 7.92 -39.04 -16.18
N GLU A 139 8.31 -38.75 -14.93
CA GLU A 139 8.32 -37.39 -14.38
C GLU A 139 9.59 -36.62 -14.78
N LEU A 140 10.61 -37.31 -15.28
CA LEU A 140 11.89 -36.75 -15.73
C LEU A 140 11.94 -36.54 -17.25
N LYS A 141 10.77 -36.31 -17.88
CA LYS A 141 10.70 -35.97 -19.30
C LYS A 141 11.47 -34.67 -19.54
N GLY A 142 12.40 -34.70 -20.49
CA GLY A 142 13.29 -33.57 -20.79
C GLY A 142 14.72 -33.75 -20.27
N CYS A 143 15.03 -34.84 -19.56
CA CYS A 143 16.41 -35.13 -19.17
C CYS A 143 17.41 -35.12 -20.35
N ASP A 144 16.97 -35.58 -21.52
CA ASP A 144 17.81 -35.63 -22.72
C ASP A 144 18.08 -34.24 -23.33
N SER A 145 17.24 -33.23 -23.04
CA SER A 145 17.42 -31.87 -23.58
C SER A 145 18.28 -30.98 -22.70
N TYR A 146 18.38 -31.24 -21.40
CA TYR A 146 19.13 -30.37 -20.48
C TYR A 146 20.60 -30.18 -20.85
N PRO A 147 21.38 -31.19 -21.30
CA PRO A 147 22.76 -30.95 -21.72
C PRO A 147 22.86 -29.93 -22.87
N ALA A 148 22.00 -30.05 -23.89
CA ALA A 148 22.00 -29.13 -25.02
C ALA A 148 21.54 -27.71 -24.64
N ILE A 149 20.60 -27.60 -23.70
CA ILE A 149 20.18 -26.31 -23.12
C ILE A 149 21.34 -25.68 -22.35
N LEU A 150 22.01 -26.46 -21.49
CA LEU A 150 23.14 -26.00 -20.68
C LEU A 150 24.29 -25.50 -21.55
N ASP A 151 24.71 -26.28 -22.55
CA ASP A 151 25.77 -25.91 -23.49
C ASP A 151 25.44 -24.61 -24.23
N ALA A 152 24.19 -24.43 -24.64
CA ALA A 152 23.73 -23.20 -25.29
C ALA A 152 23.83 -21.99 -24.35
N LEU A 153 23.35 -22.12 -23.11
CA LEU A 153 23.37 -21.03 -22.12
C LEU A 153 24.79 -20.65 -21.69
N GLU A 154 25.67 -21.63 -21.47
CA GLU A 154 27.09 -21.40 -21.17
C GLU A 154 27.80 -20.68 -22.34
N ALA A 155 27.41 -20.98 -23.58
CA ALA A 155 27.89 -20.28 -24.77
C ALA A 155 27.21 -18.92 -25.01
N GLY A 156 26.26 -18.50 -24.16
CA GLY A 156 25.49 -17.26 -24.31
C GLY A 156 24.54 -17.27 -25.51
N LYS A 157 24.02 -18.44 -25.90
CA LYS A 157 23.13 -18.64 -27.05
C LYS A 157 21.75 -19.10 -26.60
N ALA A 158 20.75 -18.88 -27.47
CA ALA A 158 19.42 -19.43 -27.30
C ALA A 158 19.44 -20.97 -27.31
N PRO A 159 18.71 -21.64 -26.38
CA PRO A 159 18.51 -23.07 -26.40
C PRO A 159 17.87 -23.59 -27.70
N PRO A 160 18.07 -24.87 -28.07
CA PRO A 160 17.64 -25.41 -29.38
C PRO A 160 16.13 -25.37 -29.63
N ASP A 161 15.32 -25.43 -28.56
CA ASP A 161 13.86 -25.47 -28.58
C ASP A 161 13.21 -24.07 -28.56
N VAL A 162 14.00 -23.01 -28.41
CA VAL A 162 13.51 -21.63 -28.46
C VAL A 162 13.24 -21.22 -29.91
N THR A 163 11.97 -20.98 -30.22
CA THR A 163 11.51 -20.53 -31.54
C THR A 163 11.79 -19.05 -31.78
N ASP A 164 11.62 -18.20 -30.77
CA ASP A 164 11.92 -16.76 -30.83
C ASP A 164 13.27 -16.45 -30.18
N LYS A 165 14.34 -16.65 -30.94
CA LYS A 165 15.71 -16.39 -30.49
C LYS A 165 15.93 -14.92 -30.11
N LYS A 166 15.26 -13.99 -30.79
CA LYS A 166 15.40 -12.56 -30.50
C LYS A 166 14.80 -12.22 -29.16
N ALA A 167 13.59 -12.69 -28.87
CA ALA A 167 12.98 -12.49 -27.55
C ALA A 167 13.82 -13.13 -26.45
N PHE A 168 14.42 -14.30 -26.70
CA PHE A 168 15.37 -14.91 -25.77
C PHE A 168 16.59 -14.01 -25.54
N ASP A 169 17.28 -13.56 -26.58
CA ASP A 169 18.47 -12.72 -26.44
C ASP A 169 18.13 -11.39 -25.72
N ASP A 170 16.99 -10.80 -26.04
CA ASP A 170 16.51 -9.57 -25.41
C ASP A 170 16.16 -9.77 -23.92
N ASN A 171 15.68 -10.96 -23.52
CA ASN A 171 15.33 -11.27 -22.13
C ASN A 171 16.52 -11.80 -21.33
N TRP A 172 17.23 -12.79 -21.86
CA TRP A 172 18.44 -13.35 -21.27
C TRP A 172 19.53 -12.30 -21.17
N GLY A 173 19.72 -11.48 -22.21
CA GLY A 173 20.68 -10.36 -22.19
C GLY A 173 20.47 -9.40 -21.03
N LYS A 174 19.21 -9.15 -20.64
CA LYS A 174 18.83 -8.26 -19.52
C LYS A 174 18.95 -8.91 -18.14
N GLN A 175 19.10 -10.24 -18.05
CA GLN A 175 19.28 -10.90 -16.76
C GLN A 175 20.63 -10.50 -16.14
N PRO A 176 20.67 -10.19 -14.82
CA PRO A 176 21.93 -9.96 -14.12
C PRO A 176 22.90 -11.15 -14.25
N PRO A 177 24.23 -10.91 -14.24
CA PRO A 177 25.23 -11.98 -14.30
C PRO A 177 25.03 -13.06 -13.22
N GLU A 178 24.64 -12.66 -12.01
CA GLU A 178 24.40 -13.56 -10.89
C GLU A 178 23.18 -14.47 -11.16
N ALA A 179 22.11 -13.92 -11.74
CA ALA A 179 20.91 -14.67 -12.12
C ALA A 179 21.21 -15.72 -13.20
N LYS A 180 22.05 -15.36 -14.18
CA LYS A 180 22.53 -16.30 -15.21
C LYS A 180 23.36 -17.42 -14.59
N ALA A 181 24.28 -17.08 -13.69
CA ALA A 181 25.13 -18.04 -13.00
C ALA A 181 24.31 -19.03 -12.15
N ASP A 182 23.33 -18.54 -11.39
CA ASP A 182 22.45 -19.39 -10.57
C ASP A 182 21.58 -20.30 -11.46
N THR A 183 21.07 -19.79 -12.59
CA THR A 183 20.32 -20.59 -13.58
C THR A 183 21.17 -21.73 -14.14
N ILE A 184 22.39 -21.41 -14.59
CA ILE A 184 23.35 -22.40 -15.12
C ILE A 184 23.70 -23.43 -14.04
N LYS A 185 23.94 -23.00 -12.80
CA LYS A 185 24.23 -23.88 -11.65
C LYS A 185 23.11 -24.90 -11.41
N ILE A 186 21.85 -24.47 -11.42
CA ILE A 186 20.70 -25.36 -11.25
C ILE A 186 20.57 -26.32 -12.42
N LEU A 187 20.67 -25.83 -13.66
CA LEU A 187 20.60 -26.69 -14.85
C LEU A 187 21.71 -27.73 -14.89
N LYS A 188 22.91 -27.37 -14.45
CA LYS A 188 24.03 -28.30 -14.30
C LYS A 188 23.76 -29.38 -13.26
N ALA A 189 23.21 -29.02 -12.10
CA ALA A 189 22.85 -29.99 -11.07
C ALA A 189 21.71 -30.92 -11.55
N LEU A 190 20.72 -30.38 -12.25
CA LEU A 190 19.63 -31.13 -12.87
C LEU A 190 20.12 -32.11 -13.95
N ALA A 191 20.98 -31.65 -14.87
CA ALA A 191 21.59 -32.50 -15.88
C ALA A 191 22.42 -33.63 -15.24
N GLY A 192 23.18 -33.32 -14.19
CA GLY A 192 23.92 -34.32 -13.42
C GLY A 192 23.01 -35.38 -12.77
N PHE A 193 21.88 -34.96 -12.19
CA PHE A 193 20.88 -35.87 -11.66
C PHE A 193 20.23 -36.74 -12.74
N CYS A 194 19.89 -36.16 -13.90
CA CYS A 194 19.34 -36.88 -15.03
C CYS A 194 20.26 -38.01 -15.52
N THR A 195 21.58 -37.82 -15.47
CA THR A 195 22.56 -38.84 -15.88
C THR A 195 22.80 -39.90 -14.80
N ALA A 196 23.04 -39.51 -13.55
CA ALA A 196 23.49 -40.44 -12.51
C ALA A 196 22.34 -41.08 -11.71
N ARG A 197 21.28 -40.31 -11.44
CA ARG A 197 20.08 -40.71 -10.66
C ARG A 197 20.39 -41.39 -9.31
N ASP A 198 21.48 -41.00 -8.68
CA ASP A 198 21.91 -41.50 -7.39
C ASP A 198 21.68 -40.48 -6.27
N ARG A 199 21.99 -40.86 -5.02
CA ARG A 199 21.82 -39.99 -3.86
C ARG A 199 22.66 -38.72 -3.96
N ALA A 200 23.90 -38.82 -4.44
CA ALA A 200 24.83 -37.70 -4.50
C ALA A 200 24.36 -36.63 -5.51
N SER A 201 23.93 -37.06 -6.69
CA SER A 201 23.37 -36.17 -7.70
C SER A 201 22.02 -35.57 -7.29
N ALA A 202 21.17 -36.34 -6.57
CA ALA A 202 19.93 -35.82 -5.99
C ALA A 202 20.19 -34.76 -4.91
N GLU A 203 21.20 -34.96 -4.06
CA GLU A 203 21.62 -33.98 -3.05
C GLU A 203 22.16 -32.71 -3.70
N ALA A 204 22.99 -32.82 -4.74
CA ALA A 204 23.50 -31.66 -5.47
C ALA A 204 22.37 -30.82 -6.07
N MET A 205 21.37 -31.48 -6.68
CA MET A 205 20.18 -30.82 -7.22
C MET A 205 19.34 -30.16 -6.11
N ALA A 206 19.06 -30.87 -5.02
CA ALA A 206 18.28 -30.35 -3.90
C ALA A 206 18.94 -29.12 -3.24
N ARG A 207 20.27 -29.18 -3.02
CA ARG A 207 21.02 -28.05 -2.46
C ARG A 207 21.04 -26.85 -3.39
N ALA A 208 21.20 -27.05 -4.71
CA ALA A 208 21.13 -25.96 -5.67
C ALA A 208 19.75 -25.28 -5.69
N GLY A 209 18.68 -26.08 -5.60
CA GLY A 209 17.31 -25.57 -5.49
C GLY A 209 17.07 -24.79 -4.20
N GLU A 210 17.49 -25.33 -3.06
CA GLU A 210 17.36 -24.69 -1.74
C GLU A 210 18.16 -23.38 -1.66
N GLU A 211 19.37 -23.33 -2.23
CA GLU A 211 20.16 -22.11 -2.27
C GLU A 211 19.44 -20.99 -3.02
N LEU A 212 18.85 -21.29 -4.19
CA LEU A 212 18.05 -20.31 -4.93
C LEU A 212 16.78 -19.91 -4.18
N ASP A 213 16.06 -20.88 -3.60
CA ASP A 213 14.82 -20.62 -2.87
C ASP A 213 15.08 -19.73 -1.64
N SER A 214 16.16 -20.01 -0.90
CA SER A 214 16.59 -19.18 0.23
C SER A 214 17.09 -17.79 -0.19
N ALA A 215 17.49 -17.60 -1.45
CA ALA A 215 17.84 -16.29 -1.99
C ALA A 215 16.62 -15.52 -2.54
N THR A 216 15.45 -16.15 -2.59
CA THR A 216 14.24 -15.61 -3.23
C THR A 216 13.21 -15.15 -2.20
N CYS A 217 12.78 -13.90 -2.31
CA CYS A 217 11.65 -13.36 -1.58
C CYS A 217 10.36 -13.59 -2.38
N ARG A 218 9.33 -14.09 -1.71
CA ARG A 218 7.96 -14.14 -2.24
C ARG A 218 7.18 -12.95 -1.74
N ILE A 219 6.67 -12.15 -2.67
CA ILE A 219 5.82 -11.00 -2.38
C ILE A 219 4.38 -11.42 -2.66
N SER A 220 3.57 -11.50 -1.62
CA SER A 220 2.13 -11.73 -1.72
C SER A 220 1.38 -10.43 -1.48
N ASN A 221 0.44 -10.11 -2.36
CA ASN A 221 -0.44 -8.97 -2.21
C ASN A 221 -1.87 -9.44 -2.00
N TRP A 222 -2.54 -8.88 -1.01
CA TRP A 222 -3.96 -9.15 -0.74
C TRP A 222 -4.70 -7.81 -0.65
N THR A 223 -5.89 -7.74 -1.24
CA THR A 223 -6.79 -6.59 -1.09
C THR A 223 -8.06 -6.96 -0.33
N PHE A 224 -8.51 -6.11 0.57
CA PHE A 224 -9.76 -6.33 1.32
C PHE A 224 -10.42 -5.02 1.72
N ASP A 225 -11.74 -5.05 1.92
CA ASP A 225 -12.52 -3.90 2.38
C ASP A 225 -12.88 -4.09 3.86
N ARG A 226 -12.87 -3.00 4.64
CA ARG A 226 -13.46 -2.98 5.98
C ARG A 226 -14.21 -1.68 6.24
N THR A 227 -15.28 -1.80 7.02
CA THR A 227 -16.05 -0.67 7.54
C THR A 227 -15.76 -0.50 9.03
N PHE A 228 -15.50 0.72 9.45
CA PHE A 228 -15.20 1.09 10.83
C PHE A 228 -16.27 2.04 11.37
N THR A 229 -16.49 1.97 12.67
CA THR A 229 -17.30 2.92 13.43
C THR A 229 -16.42 3.64 14.45
N TYR A 230 -16.73 4.91 14.72
CA TYR A 230 -15.92 5.69 15.66
C TYR A 230 -16.37 5.43 17.10
N ASN A 231 -15.45 4.92 17.92
CA ASN A 231 -15.63 4.78 19.35
C ASN A 231 -15.22 6.09 20.04
N VAL A 232 -16.21 6.87 20.47
CA VAL A 232 -16.00 8.18 21.11
C VAL A 232 -15.22 8.08 22.43
N ALA A 233 -15.45 7.02 23.21
CA ALA A 233 -14.78 6.84 24.50
C ALA A 233 -13.30 6.49 24.34
N ALA A 234 -12.99 5.62 23.38
CA ALA A 234 -11.61 5.22 23.08
C ALA A 234 -10.88 6.23 22.17
N LYS A 235 -11.62 7.09 21.46
CA LYS A 235 -11.14 7.97 20.37
C LYS A 235 -10.44 7.20 19.26
N ARG A 236 -11.10 6.14 18.77
CA ARG A 236 -10.55 5.20 17.79
C ARG A 236 -11.60 4.76 16.79
N TRP A 237 -11.17 4.45 15.57
CA TRP A 237 -12.02 3.79 14.58
C TRP A 237 -11.88 2.28 14.74
N GLN A 238 -13.00 1.59 14.94
CA GLN A 238 -13.02 0.16 15.24
C GLN A 238 -13.92 -0.59 14.28
N SER A 239 -13.47 -1.77 13.86
CA SER A 239 -14.21 -2.71 13.01
C SER A 239 -14.22 -4.06 13.70
N THR A 240 -15.38 -4.71 13.71
CA THR A 240 -15.53 -6.07 14.20
C THR A 240 -16.44 -6.81 13.23
N VAL A 241 -15.88 -7.78 12.53
CA VAL A 241 -16.59 -8.61 11.57
C VAL A 241 -16.65 -10.02 12.14
N GLN A 242 -17.85 -10.50 12.43
CA GLN A 242 -18.05 -11.89 12.79
C GLN A 242 -18.34 -12.69 11.53
N ASN A 243 -17.44 -13.61 11.19
CA ASN A 243 -17.61 -14.50 10.06
C ASN A 243 -18.48 -15.69 10.46
N THR A 244 -19.33 -16.13 9.55
CA THR A 244 -20.20 -17.30 9.74
C THR A 244 -19.50 -18.60 9.35
N ASP A 245 -18.18 -18.67 9.50
CA ASP A 245 -17.41 -19.86 9.19
C ASP A 245 -17.52 -20.91 10.29
N SER A 246 -17.11 -22.13 9.99
CA SER A 246 -17.09 -23.26 10.94
C SER A 246 -16.16 -23.04 12.14
N CYS A 247 -15.20 -22.12 12.02
CA CYS A 247 -14.28 -21.71 13.07
C CYS A 247 -14.87 -20.64 14.00
N GLY A 248 -15.97 -19.99 13.60
CA GLY A 248 -16.53 -18.82 14.28
C GLY A 248 -15.50 -17.71 14.42
N THR A 249 -14.86 -17.31 13.32
CA THR A 249 -13.83 -16.27 13.34
C THR A 249 -14.42 -14.87 13.53
N ILE A 250 -13.75 -14.07 14.35
CA ILE A 250 -14.06 -12.65 14.56
C ILE A 250 -12.82 -11.86 14.17
N ASP A 251 -12.93 -11.08 13.10
CA ASP A 251 -11.88 -10.21 12.63
C ASP A 251 -12.06 -8.81 13.22
N TYR A 252 -11.07 -8.40 14.01
CA TYR A 252 -10.99 -7.09 14.62
C TYR A 252 -9.99 -6.21 13.88
N GLY A 253 -10.32 -4.94 13.72
CA GLY A 253 -9.42 -3.93 13.16
C GLY A 253 -9.59 -2.59 13.87
N GLU A 254 -8.50 -1.88 14.09
CA GLU A 254 -8.52 -0.59 14.77
C GLU A 254 -7.55 0.41 14.14
N PHE A 255 -8.02 1.64 13.87
CA PHE A 255 -7.13 2.78 13.67
C PHE A 255 -7.04 3.61 14.95
N SER A 256 -5.80 3.91 15.34
CA SER A 256 -5.50 4.74 16.51
C SER A 256 -4.47 5.81 16.19
N ARG A 257 -4.55 6.94 16.89
CA ARG A 257 -3.53 7.99 16.81
C ARG A 257 -2.25 7.52 17.49
N PRO A 258 -1.08 7.82 16.93
CA PRO A 258 0.19 7.54 17.60
C PRO A 258 0.28 8.39 18.88
N PRO A 259 0.53 7.78 20.06
CA PRO A 259 0.50 8.50 21.34
C PRO A 259 1.59 9.58 21.45
N GLU A 260 2.69 9.42 20.72
CA GLU A 260 3.81 10.36 20.67
C GLU A 260 3.52 11.64 19.86
N LEU A 261 2.49 11.64 19.02
CA LEU A 261 2.11 12.80 18.23
C LEU A 261 0.98 13.56 18.94
N LYS A 262 1.18 14.86 19.16
CA LYS A 262 0.11 15.75 19.63
C LYS A 262 -1.07 15.71 18.62
N ASN A 263 -2.28 16.00 19.12
CA ASN A 263 -3.61 15.83 18.49
C ASN A 263 -3.82 16.38 17.05
N GLU A 264 -2.80 16.88 16.37
CA GLU A 264 -2.86 17.50 15.04
C GLU A 264 -2.20 16.68 13.93
N SER A 265 -1.59 15.53 14.24
CA SER A 265 -0.99 14.69 13.19
C SER A 265 -2.06 14.13 12.27
N VAL A 266 -1.75 13.87 11.00
CA VAL A 266 -2.59 13.13 10.04
C VAL A 266 -2.26 11.63 10.02
N LEU A 267 -1.31 11.21 10.84
CA LEU A 267 -0.77 9.86 10.86
C LEU A 267 -1.63 8.95 11.77
N TRP A 268 -1.69 7.68 11.40
CA TRP A 268 -2.47 6.66 12.05
C TRP A 268 -1.64 5.38 12.20
N ASN A 269 -1.83 4.70 13.32
CA ASN A 269 -1.44 3.31 13.48
C ASN A 269 -2.64 2.43 13.16
N TYR A 270 -2.38 1.20 12.74
CA TYR A 270 -3.40 0.19 12.49
C TYR A 270 -3.09 -1.06 13.29
N MET A 271 -4.11 -1.71 13.81
CA MET A 271 -3.99 -2.98 14.50
C MET A 271 -5.06 -3.93 13.98
N ALA A 272 -4.66 -5.18 13.73
CA ALA A 272 -5.54 -6.25 13.29
C ALA A 272 -5.37 -7.46 14.20
N LYS A 273 -6.47 -8.15 14.47
CA LYS A 273 -6.47 -9.38 15.25
C LYS A 273 -7.63 -10.26 14.79
N THR A 274 -7.39 -11.55 14.65
CA THR A 274 -8.43 -12.54 14.46
C THR A 274 -8.63 -13.31 15.76
N ILE A 275 -9.88 -13.62 16.09
CA ILE A 275 -10.25 -14.41 17.27
C ILE A 275 -11.05 -15.62 16.78
N VAL A 276 -10.69 -16.81 17.24
CA VAL A 276 -11.39 -18.06 16.90
C VAL A 276 -12.28 -18.46 18.07
N THR A 277 -13.58 -18.53 17.85
CA THR A 277 -14.53 -18.93 18.90
C THR A 277 -14.80 -20.43 18.95
N ASN A 278 -14.51 -21.17 17.86
CA ASN A 278 -14.60 -22.62 17.78
C ASN A 278 -13.26 -23.26 17.32
N PRO A 279 -12.26 -23.40 18.21
CA PRO A 279 -10.94 -23.93 17.85
C PRO A 279 -10.96 -25.42 17.46
N ASN A 280 -11.98 -26.17 17.89
CA ASN A 280 -12.15 -27.59 17.56
C ASN A 280 -12.79 -27.80 16.18
N GLY A 281 -13.25 -26.72 15.54
CA GLY A 281 -13.76 -26.78 14.17
C GLY A 281 -12.65 -27.08 13.16
N LYS A 282 -13.08 -27.21 11.91
CA LYS A 282 -12.18 -27.24 10.76
C LYS A 282 -12.61 -26.19 9.76
N ASN A 283 -11.67 -25.52 9.12
CA ASN A 283 -11.95 -24.53 8.08
C ASN A 283 -12.42 -25.23 6.78
N TYR A 284 -12.70 -24.43 5.74
CA TYR A 284 -13.16 -24.93 4.44
C TYR A 284 -12.17 -25.92 3.77
N PHE A 285 -10.90 -25.90 4.16
CA PHE A 285 -9.84 -26.76 3.65
C PHE A 285 -9.55 -27.98 4.55
N ASP A 286 -10.47 -28.32 5.46
CA ASP A 286 -10.32 -29.39 6.47
C ASP A 286 -9.13 -29.21 7.43
N GLN A 287 -8.56 -28.01 7.50
CA GLN A 287 -7.49 -27.69 8.45
C GLN A 287 -8.10 -27.31 9.80
N SER A 288 -7.41 -27.65 10.89
CA SER A 288 -7.87 -27.32 12.24
C SER A 288 -7.95 -25.81 12.45
N CYS A 289 -9.07 -25.32 12.99
CA CYS A 289 -9.21 -23.90 13.35
C CYS A 289 -8.23 -23.48 14.46
N SER A 290 -7.62 -24.44 15.18
CA SER A 290 -6.61 -24.17 16.21
C SER A 290 -5.28 -23.63 15.64
N THR A 291 -5.03 -23.83 14.34
CA THR A 291 -3.81 -23.31 13.69
C THR A 291 -3.99 -21.91 13.12
N THR A 292 -5.20 -21.34 13.22
CA THR A 292 -5.44 -19.96 12.79
C THR A 292 -4.66 -19.00 13.68
N ASP A 293 -3.98 -18.05 13.05
CA ASP A 293 -3.25 -17.01 13.76
C ASP A 293 -4.23 -16.10 14.52
N GLN A 294 -4.04 -16.01 15.84
CA GLN A 294 -4.79 -15.12 16.74
C GLN A 294 -3.90 -14.07 17.39
N THR A 295 -2.67 -13.93 16.90
CA THR A 295 -1.74 -12.89 17.35
C THR A 295 -2.24 -11.51 16.97
N GLU A 296 -1.81 -10.51 17.72
CA GLU A 296 -2.14 -9.12 17.43
C GLU A 296 -1.07 -8.53 16.50
N HIS A 297 -1.49 -8.20 15.27
CA HIS A 297 -0.61 -7.58 14.29
C HIS A 297 -0.70 -6.07 14.41
N ARG A 298 0.38 -5.46 14.91
CA ARG A 298 0.50 -4.01 15.08
C ARG A 298 1.25 -3.41 13.91
N TYR A 299 0.63 -2.43 13.25
CA TYR A 299 1.19 -1.68 12.15
C TYR A 299 1.38 -0.21 12.54
N THR A 300 2.57 0.32 12.29
CA THR A 300 2.90 1.71 12.62
C THR A 300 3.54 2.44 11.44
N TRP A 301 3.36 3.76 11.42
CA TRP A 301 3.97 4.66 10.47
C TRP A 301 5.47 4.89 10.74
N GLN A 302 5.94 4.70 11.99
CA GLN A 302 7.35 4.83 12.40
C GLN A 302 8.11 3.49 12.35
N THR A 303 7.90 2.71 11.31
CA THR A 303 8.68 1.48 11.16
C THR A 303 10.02 1.79 10.50
N GLY A 304 11.08 1.19 11.05
CA GLY A 304 12.38 1.18 10.39
C GLY A 304 12.29 0.43 9.06
N LYS A 305 13.22 0.71 8.15
CA LYS A 305 13.34 -0.07 6.91
C LYS A 305 13.63 -1.53 7.28
N PHE A 306 12.76 -2.47 6.92
CA PHE A 306 13.10 -3.88 6.97
C PHE A 306 13.86 -4.27 5.71
N TYR A 307 14.98 -4.96 5.86
CA TYR A 307 15.77 -5.50 4.76
C TYR A 307 15.55 -7.00 4.71
N ALA A 308 14.85 -7.47 3.68
CA ALA A 308 14.58 -8.90 3.52
C ALA A 308 15.80 -9.69 3.02
N ASN A 309 16.87 -9.01 2.57
CA ASN A 309 18.13 -9.57 2.08
C ASN A 309 17.95 -10.63 0.99
N CYS A 310 17.01 -10.40 0.07
CA CYS A 310 16.75 -11.29 -1.04
C CYS A 310 17.51 -10.85 -2.30
N ARG A 311 18.02 -11.83 -3.05
CA ARG A 311 18.62 -11.64 -4.36
C ARG A 311 17.55 -11.58 -5.45
N TYR A 312 16.48 -12.37 -5.26
CA TYR A 312 15.38 -12.48 -6.22
C TYR A 312 14.05 -12.10 -5.59
N LEU A 313 13.12 -11.65 -6.44
CA LEU A 313 11.74 -11.38 -6.07
C LEU A 313 10.83 -12.22 -6.95
N GLN A 314 9.96 -12.98 -6.32
CA GLN A 314 8.89 -13.72 -6.97
C GLN A 314 7.56 -13.12 -6.51
N LEU A 315 6.74 -12.68 -7.46
CA LEU A 315 5.37 -12.28 -7.15
C LEU A 315 4.54 -13.55 -6.97
N SER A 316 3.95 -13.73 -5.79
CA SER A 316 2.95 -14.76 -5.58
C SER A 316 1.63 -14.30 -6.23
N PRO A 317 0.99 -15.16 -7.04
CA PRO A 317 -0.32 -14.87 -7.60
C PRO A 317 -1.40 -14.76 -6.51
#